data_AF-A0A2D6TYH6-F1
#
_entry.id   AF-A0A2D6TYH6-F1
#
_cell.length_a   1.000
_cell.length_b   1.000
_cell.length_c   1.000
_cell.angle_alpha   90.00
_cell.angle_beta   90.00
_cell.angle_gamma   90.00
#
_symmetry.space_group_name_H-M   'P 1'
#
loop_
_entity.id
_entity.type
_entity.pdbx_description
1 polymer ?
#
loop_
_entity_poly.entity_id
_entity_poly.type
_entity_poly.pdbx_seq_one_letter_code
_entity_poly.pdbx_strand_id
1 'polypeptide(L)' 'MVKRKKRLKKGIKSLKKQIEFHEDKLEEAERRKDENLVRYYEKEIKAKEGDLDRKEDQLKKQ' A
#
# COMPACT_ATOMS: atom_id res chain seq x y z
N MET A 1 13.85 21.45 2.15
CA MET A 1 13.37 20.59 1.03
C MET A 1 13.91 19.16 1.10
N VAL A 2 15.23 18.93 1.13
CA VAL A 2 15.83 17.57 1.09
C VAL A 2 15.28 16.60 2.15
N LYS A 3 15.07 17.06 3.39
CA LYS A 3 14.50 16.23 4.48
C LYS A 3 13.06 15.76 4.19
N ARG A 4 12.24 16.59 3.53
CA ARG A 4 10.86 16.26 3.15
C ARG A 4 10.82 15.22 2.04
N LYS A 5 11.64 15.41 0.98
CA LYS A 5 11.80 14.45 -0.12
C LYS A 5 12.23 13.07 0.38
N LYS A 6 13.22 13.01 1.30
CA LYS A 6 13.65 11.75 1.94
C LYS A 6 12.51 11.09 2.75
N ARG A 7 11.74 11.87 3.51
CA ARG A 7 10.60 11.36 4.29
C ARG A 7 9.51 10.77 3.39
N LEU A 8 9.17 11.44 2.29
CA LEU A 8 8.21 10.95 1.31
C LEU A 8 8.67 9.64 0.67
N LYS A 9 9.93 9.56 0.23
CA LYS A 9 10.50 8.30 -0.31
C LYS A 9 10.42 7.15 0.70
N LYS A 10 10.71 7.40 1.98
CA LYS A 10 10.58 6.38 3.04
C LYS A 10 9.13 5.94 3.23
N GLY A 11 8.18 6.88 3.22
CA GLY A 11 6.75 6.58 3.30
C GLY A 11 6.25 5.74 2.13
N ILE A 12 6.62 6.11 0.91
CA ILE A 12 6.31 5.37 -0.32
C ILE A 12 6.86 3.94 -0.24
N LYS A 13 8.14 3.78 0.13
CA LYS A 13 8.74 2.45 0.30
C LYS A 13 8.01 1.60 1.35
N SER A 14 7.57 2.23 2.44
CA SER A 14 6.81 1.53 3.48
C SER A 14 5.43 1.09 2.98
N LEU A 15 4.72 1.94 2.23
CA LEU A 15 3.43 1.61 1.65
C LEU A 15 3.53 0.47 0.65
N LYS A 16 4.54 0.49 -0.24
CA LYS A 16 4.76 -0.61 -1.21
C LYS A 16 4.94 -1.96 -0.51
N LYS A 17 5.74 -2.01 0.56
CA LYS A 17 5.91 -3.23 1.37
C LYS A 17 4.63 -3.69 2.07
N GLN A 18 3.79 -2.75 2.51
CA GLN A 18 2.52 -3.08 3.13
C GLN A 18 1.53 -3.64 2.10
N ILE A 19 1.49 -3.07 0.90
CA ILE A 19 0.66 -3.57 -0.21
C ILE A 19 1.08 -5.00 -0.55
N GLU A 20 2.38 -5.24 -0.79
CA GLU A 20 2.93 -6.56 -1.07
C GLU A 20 2.55 -7.58 0.03
N PHE A 21 2.69 -7.20 1.30
CA PHE A 21 2.24 -8.05 2.41
C PHE A 21 0.73 -8.33 2.39
N HIS A 22 -0.09 -7.35 2.04
CA HIS A 22 -1.54 -7.55 1.95
C HIS A 22 -1.94 -8.38 0.73
N GLU A 23 -1.23 -8.28 -0.38
CA GLU A 23 -1.39 -9.13 -1.57
C GLU A 23 -1.08 -10.60 -1.23
N ASP A 24 0.03 -10.85 -0.54
CA ASP A 24 0.37 -12.21 -0.06
C ASP A 24 -0.73 -12.77 0.86
N LYS A 25 -1.31 -11.92 1.73
CA LYS A 25 -2.41 -12.32 2.62
C LYS A 25 -3.73 -12.49 1.91
N LEU A 26 -3.99 -11.73 0.85
CA LEU A 26 -5.14 -11.90 -0.02
C LEU A 26 -5.07 -13.27 -0.70
N GLU A 27 -3.92 -13.63 -1.28
CA GLU A 27 -3.73 -14.93 -1.93
C GLU A 27 -3.94 -16.08 -0.93
N GLU A 28 -3.43 -15.95 0.30
CA GLU A 28 -3.67 -16.93 1.36
C GLU A 28 -5.16 -17.05 1.73
N ALA A 29 -5.89 -15.93 1.79
CA ALA A 29 -7.33 -15.90 2.07
C ALA A 29 -8.15 -16.53 0.93
N GLU A 30 -7.79 -16.26 -0.33
CA GLU A 30 -8.41 -16.86 -1.51
C GLU A 30 -8.23 -18.39 -1.53
N ARG A 31 -7.01 -18.87 -1.23
CA ARG A 31 -6.73 -20.31 -1.13
C ARG A 31 -7.56 -20.99 -0.04
N ARG A 32 -7.82 -20.28 1.06
CA ARG A 32 -8.68 -20.74 2.16
C ARG A 32 -10.18 -20.57 1.89
N LYS A 33 -10.55 -19.92 0.78
CA LYS A 33 -11.92 -19.54 0.42
C LYS A 33 -12.62 -18.72 1.52
N ASP A 34 -11.86 -17.89 2.23
CA ASP A 34 -12.39 -17.00 3.25
C ASP A 34 -12.79 -15.65 2.62
N GLU A 35 -14.03 -15.57 2.15
CA GLU A 35 -14.55 -14.38 1.45
C GLU A 35 -14.50 -13.10 2.30
N ASN A 36 -14.57 -13.21 3.63
CA ASN A 36 -14.49 -12.05 4.51
C ASN A 36 -13.07 -11.48 4.55
N LEU A 37 -12.07 -12.37 4.68
CA LEU A 37 -10.67 -11.96 4.64
C LEU A 37 -10.27 -11.44 3.26
N VAL A 38 -10.76 -12.05 2.17
CA VAL A 38 -10.55 -11.57 0.80
C VAL A 38 -11.03 -10.12 0.67
N ARG A 39 -12.30 -9.84 1.00
CA ARG A 39 -12.86 -8.48 0.92
C ARG A 39 -12.12 -7.48 1.82
N TYR A 40 -11.68 -7.93 2.99
CA TYR A 40 -10.89 -7.10 3.89
C TYR A 40 -9.57 -6.69 3.26
N TYR A 41 -8.80 -7.65 2.74
CA TYR A 41 -7.50 -7.38 2.15
C TYR A 41 -7.60 -6.57 0.85
N GLU A 42 -8.58 -6.83 -0.01
CA GLU A 42 -8.84 -6.01 -1.21
C GLU A 42 -9.08 -4.53 -0.84
N LYS A 43 -9.91 -4.29 0.19
CA LYS A 43 -10.18 -2.92 0.66
C LYS A 43 -8.93 -2.25 1.22
N GLU A 44 -8.14 -3.00 1.99
CA GLU A 44 -6.89 -2.51 2.59
C GLU A 44 -5.81 -2.21 1.54
N ILE A 45 -5.71 -3.01 0.48
CA ILE A 45 -4.81 -2.77 -0.66
C ILE A 45 -5.23 -1.49 -1.36
N LYS A 46 -6.49 -1.39 -1.77
CA LYS A 46 -7.03 -0.22 -2.49
C LYS A 46 -6.83 1.09 -1.72
N ALA A 47 -7.03 1.07 -0.40
CA ALA A 47 -6.79 2.24 0.43
C ALA A 47 -5.30 2.66 0.42
N LYS A 48 -4.38 1.69 0.52
CA LYS A 48 -2.94 1.95 0.52
C LYS A 48 -2.42 2.37 -0.85
N GLU A 49 -2.96 1.85 -1.94
CA GLU A 49 -2.67 2.31 -3.30
C GLU A 49 -3.07 3.78 -3.47
N GLY A 50 -4.25 4.17 -3.00
CA GLY A 50 -4.67 5.57 -3.02
C GLY A 50 -3.74 6.49 -2.21
N ASP A 51 -3.26 6.04 -1.06
CA ASP A 51 -2.27 6.79 -0.26
C ASP A 51 -0.88 6.82 -0.90
N LEU A 52 -0.49 5.75 -1.60
CA LEU A 52 0.76 5.65 -2.35
C LEU A 52 0.77 6.68 -3.47
N ASP A 53 -0.29 6.71 -4.28
CA ASP A 53 -0.44 7.62 -5.42
C ASP A 53 -0.36 9.09 -4.97
N ARG A 54 -1.11 9.45 -3.92
CA ARG A 54 -1.04 10.79 -3.31
C ARG A 54 0.38 11.17 -2.88
N LYS A 55 1.14 10.25 -2.28
CA LYS A 55 2.52 10.51 -1.84
C LYS A 55 3.49 10.60 -3.01
N GLU A 56 3.32 9.77 -4.04
CA GLU A 56 4.12 9.85 -5.26
C GLU A 56 3.90 11.18 -5.98
N ASP A 57 2.66 11.65 -6.07
CA ASP A 57 2.34 12.97 -6.61
C ASP A 57 2.91 14.13 -5.79
N GLN A 58 2.84 14.04 -4.46
CA GLN A 58 3.53 15.00 -3.60
C GLN A 58 5.04 15.00 -3.81
N LEU A 59 5.64 13.83 -4.09
CA LEU A 59 7.07 13.71 -4.34
C LEU A 59 7.47 14.30 -5.70
N LYS A 60 6.64 14.14 -6.73
CA LYS A 60 6.85 14.77 -8.05
C LYS A 60 6.84 16.30 -7.95
N LYS A 61 6.00 16.85 -7.07
CA LYS A 61 5.88 18.29 -6.78
C LYS A 61 6.97 18.85 -5.84
N GLN A 62 7.95 18.03 -5.41
CA GLN A 62 9.03 18.40 -4.47
C GLN A 62 10.41 18.45 -5.14
#